data_AF-A0A969IBA4-F1
#
_entry.id   AF-A0A969IBA4-F1
#
_cell.length_a   1.000
_cell.length_b   1.000
_cell.length_c   1.000
_cell.angle_alpha   90.00
_cell.angle_beta   90.00
_cell.angle_gamma   90.00
#
_symmetry.space_group_name_H-M   'P 1'
#
loop_
_entity.id
_entity.type
_entity.pdbx_description
1 polymer ?
#
loop_
_entity_poly.entity_id
_entity_poly.type
_entity_poly.pdbx_seq_one_letter_code
_entity_poly.pdbx_strand_id
1 'polypeptide(L)' 'MVALNSSYYKTSQNSISVPEVYYKMVYFDVDYIPYPLKGYMSEVSLSRKGFGGDINAWEATVKAGGSWQIAK' A
#
# COMPACT_ATOMS: atom_id res chain seq x y z
N MET A 1 -10.94 20.26 40.06
CA MET A 1 -11.98 19.67 39.18
C MET A 1 -11.40 19.67 37.78
N VAL A 2 -10.83 18.55 37.33
CA VAL A 2 -10.21 18.46 36.00
C VAL A 2 -11.34 18.29 35.00
N ALA A 3 -11.61 19.32 34.21
CA ALA A 3 -12.50 19.24 33.07
C ALA A 3 -11.85 18.32 32.03
N LEU A 4 -12.13 17.02 32.12
CA LEU A 4 -11.72 16.05 31.12
C LEU A 4 -12.44 16.44 29.82
N ASN A 5 -11.65 16.78 28.80
CA ASN A 5 -12.12 17.23 27.50
C ASN A 5 -12.99 16.13 26.84
N SER A 6 -14.30 16.21 27.08
CA SER A 6 -15.33 15.30 26.55
C SER A 6 -15.51 15.41 25.02
N SER A 7 -14.68 16.19 24.33
CA SER A 7 -14.77 16.38 22.88
C SER A 7 -14.00 15.35 22.05
N TYR A 8 -13.21 14.45 22.65
CA TYR A 8 -12.45 13.45 21.89
C TYR A 8 -13.31 12.28 21.40
N TYR A 9 -14.44 12.02 22.05
CA TYR A 9 -15.32 10.89 21.72
C TYR A 9 -16.66 11.39 21.17
N LYS A 10 -16.62 12.18 20.10
CA LYS A 10 -17.82 12.53 19.33
C LYS A 10 -18.24 11.40 18.37
N THR A 11 -18.18 10.13 18.78
CA THR A 11 -18.98 9.11 18.08
C THR A 11 -19.08 7.84 18.91
N SER A 12 -20.31 7.46 19.24
CA SER A 12 -20.68 6.13 19.74
C SER A 12 -20.72 5.14 18.57
N GLN A 13 -19.62 5.01 17.82
CA GLN A 13 -19.47 3.98 16.78
C GLN A 13 -18.38 3.03 17.24
N ASN A 14 -18.80 1.84 17.67
CA ASN A 14 -17.93 0.78 18.17
C ASN A 14 -17.23 0.00 17.02
N SER A 15 -17.38 0.46 15.77
CA SER A 15 -16.77 -0.14 14.58
C SER A 15 -16.58 0.95 13.52
N ILE A 16 -15.34 1.12 13.05
CA ILE A 16 -14.99 2.02 11.93
C ILE A 16 -14.66 1.13 10.74
N SER A 17 -15.62 0.97 9.83
CA SER A 17 -15.39 0.28 8.56
C SER A 17 -14.83 1.26 7.55
N VAL A 18 -13.55 1.08 7.19
CA VAL A 18 -12.89 1.88 6.15
C VAL A 18 -12.84 1.05 4.87
N PRO A 19 -13.74 1.27 3.89
CA PRO A 19 -13.64 0.58 2.61
C PRO A 19 -12.36 1.00 1.89
N GLU A 20 -11.62 0.04 1.35
CA GLU A 20 -10.39 0.29 0.59
C GLU A 20 -10.56 -0.25 -0.83
N VAL A 21 -10.09 0.53 -1.81
CA VAL A 21 -9.88 0.05 -3.18
C VAL A 21 -8.39 0.11 -3.45
N TYR A 22 -7.84 -1.00 -3.93
CA TYR A 22 -6.46 -1.09 -4.35
C TYR A 22 -6.36 -1.62 -5.77
N TYR A 23 -5.33 -1.17 -6.47
CA TYR A 23 -4.95 -1.66 -7.78
C TYR A 23 -3.45 -1.96 -7.76
N LYS A 24 -3.09 -3.16 -8.20
CA LYS A 24 -1.71 -3.64 -8.22
C LYS A 24 -1.37 -4.12 -9.61
N MET A 25 -0.34 -3.52 -10.20
CA MET A 25 0.28 -3.97 -11.45
C MET A 25 1.63 -4.58 -11.13
N VAL A 26 1.88 -5.77 -11.67
CA VAL A 26 3.17 -6.44 -11.54
C VAL A 26 3.65 -6.83 -12.91
N TYR A 27 4.90 -6.49 -13.19
CA TYR A 27 5.58 -6.79 -14.44
C TYR A 27 6.85 -7.57 -14.13
N PHE A 28 6.98 -8.73 -14.77
CA PHE A 28 8.14 -9.61 -14.65
C PHE A 28 8.70 -9.88 -16.03
N ASP A 29 9.93 -9.42 -16.28
CA ASP A 29 10.77 -9.84 -17.40
C ASP A 29 12.10 -10.30 -16.83
N VAL A 30 12.03 -11.41 -16.10
CA VAL A 30 13.16 -12.07 -15.44
C VAL A 30 13.24 -13.53 -15.87
N ASP A 31 14.44 -14.07 -15.85
CA ASP A 31 14.71 -15.46 -16.23
C ASP A 31 14.16 -16.49 -15.22
N TYR A 32 14.23 -16.20 -13.92
CA TYR A 32 13.71 -17.09 -12.87
C TYR A 32 13.30 -16.31 -11.61
N ILE A 33 12.01 -16.30 -11.27
CA ILE A 33 11.44 -15.42 -10.21
C ILE A 33 12.06 -15.59 -8.82
N PRO A 34 12.34 -16.81 -8.30
CA PRO A 34 12.89 -16.97 -6.95
C PRO A 34 14.29 -16.36 -6.80
N TYR A 35 15.10 -16.44 -7.87
CA TYR A 35 16.49 -15.98 -7.90
C TYR A 35 16.85 -15.53 -9.31
N PRO A 36 16.41 -14.34 -9.73
CA PRO A 36 16.65 -13.87 -11.09
C PRO A 36 18.12 -13.57 -11.25
N LEU A 37 18.77 -14.20 -12.24
CA LEU A 37 20.15 -13.88 -12.59
C LEU A 37 20.19 -12.75 -13.61
N LYS A 38 19.11 -12.59 -14.39
CA LYS A 38 18.97 -11.57 -15.42
C LYS A 38 17.53 -11.08 -15.52
N GLY A 39 17.40 -9.78 -15.77
CA GLY A 39 16.14 -9.15 -16.13
C GLY A 39 15.68 -8.09 -15.14
N TYR A 40 14.43 -7.68 -15.29
CA TYR A 40 13.83 -6.61 -14.51
C TYR A 40 12.43 -6.98 -14.03
N MET A 41 12.13 -6.53 -12.82
CA MET A 41 10.83 -6.65 -12.20
C MET A 41 10.37 -5.27 -11.77
N SER A 42 9.09 -4.98 -11.96
CA SER A 42 8.48 -3.77 -11.42
C SER A 42 7.10 -4.07 -10.87
N GLU A 43 6.77 -3.39 -9.78
CA GLU A 43 5.49 -3.46 -9.10
C GLU A 43 5.02 -2.03 -8.85
N VAL A 44 3.81 -1.72 -9.29
CA VAL A 44 3.13 -0.47 -9.01
C VAL A 44 1.87 -0.80 -8.25
N SER A 45 1.68 -0.18 -7.09
CA SER A 45 0.44 -0.30 -6.33
C SER A 45 -0.12 1.07 -6.00
N LEU A 46 -1.41 1.22 -6.26
CA LEU A 46 -2.18 2.40 -5.92
C LEU A 46 -3.34 1.95 -5.02
N SER A 47 -3.52 2.58 -3.88
CA SER A 47 -4.68 2.34 -3.03
C SER A 47 -5.33 3.65 -2.58
N ARG A 48 -6.64 3.56 -2.37
CA ARG A 48 -7.47 4.62 -1.83
C ARG A 48 -8.19 4.06 -0.61
N LYS A 49 -7.87 4.62 0.56
CA LYS A 49 -8.48 4.27 1.83
C LYS A 49 -9.63 5.25 2.10
N GLY A 50 -10.85 4.72 2.12
CA GLY A 50 -12.08 5.42 2.44
C GLY A 50 -12.73 6.19 1.27
N PHE A 51 -14.06 6.07 1.19
CA PHE A 51 -14.92 6.78 0.23
C PHE A 51 -15.88 7.72 0.97
N GLY A 52 -15.35 8.70 1.69
CA GLY A 52 -16.15 9.77 2.31
C GLY A 52 -16.37 9.70 3.83
N GLY A 53 -15.52 8.98 4.58
CA GLY A 53 -15.50 9.01 6.05
C GLY A 53 -14.32 9.81 6.62
N ASP A 54 -14.06 9.68 7.93
CA ASP A 54 -12.94 10.30 8.66
C ASP A 54 -11.55 9.98 8.09
N ILE A 55 -11.45 8.93 7.28
CA ILE A 55 -10.20 8.48 6.63
C ILE A 55 -10.40 8.59 5.11
N ASN A 56 -9.58 9.43 4.48
CA ASN A 56 -9.51 9.62 3.03
C ASN A 56 -8.03 9.82 2.64
N ALA A 57 -7.36 8.75 2.25
CA ALA A 57 -5.94 8.78 1.91
C ALA A 57 -5.67 8.03 0.60
N TRP A 58 -4.79 8.60 -0.22
CA TRP A 58 -4.23 7.95 -1.39
C TRP A 58 -2.81 7.49 -1.09
N GLU A 59 -2.50 6.26 -1.46
CA GLU A 59 -1.20 5.66 -1.27
C GLU A 59 -0.71 5.11 -2.62
N ALA A 60 0.46 5.57 -3.06
CA ALA A 60 1.09 5.13 -4.28
C ALA A 60 2.48 4.58 -3.94
N THR A 61 2.76 3.36 -4.36
CA THR A 61 4.03 2.69 -4.16
C THR A 61 4.54 2.15 -5.48
N VAL A 62 5.82 2.38 -5.75
CA VAL A 62 6.53 1.85 -6.91
C VAL A 62 7.75 1.10 -6.41
N LYS A 63 7.89 -0.15 -6.84
CA LYS A 63 9.07 -0.98 -6.61
C LYS A 63 9.62 -1.40 -7.95
N ALA A 64 10.93 -1.28 -8.13
CA ALA A 64 11.62 -1.77 -9.31
C ALA A 64 12.91 -2.47 -8.88
N GLY A 65 13.25 -3.55 -9.57
CA GLY A 65 14.47 -4.32 -9.33
C GLY A 65 15.05 -4.82 -10.64
N GLY A 66 16.37 -4.75 -10.77
CA GLY A 66 17.13 -5.28 -11.90
C GLY A 66 18.18 -6.27 -11.42
N SER A 67 18.38 -7.34 -12.17
CA SER A 67 19.39 -8.37 -11.89
C SER A 67 20.30 -8.55 -13.10
N TRP A 68 21.61 -8.67 -12.85
CA TRP A 68 22.62 -8.86 -13.87
C TRP A 68 23.64 -9.89 -13.42
N GLN A 69 23.90 -10.88 -14.28
CA GLN A 69 24.89 -11.91 -14.04
C GLN A 69 26.30 -11.33 -14.26
N ILE A 70 27.14 -11.38 -13.23
CA ILE A 70 28.46 -10.74 -13.20
C ILE A 70 29.60 -11.66 -13.66
N ALA A 71 29.39 -12.99 -13.64
CA ALA A 71 30.35 -14.00 -14.10
C ALA A 71 29.64 -15.28 -14.59
N LYS A 72 30.28 -16.06 -15.47
CA LYS A 72 29.74 -17.30 -16.06
C LYS A 72 30.29 -18.55 -15.37
#